data_AF-A9D564-F1
#
_entry.id   AF-A9D564-F1
#
_cell.length_a   1.000
_cell.length_b   1.000
_cell.length_c   1.000
_cell.angle_alpha   90.00
_cell.angle_beta   90.00
_cell.angle_gamma   90.00
#
_symmetry.space_group_name_H-M   'P 1'
#
loop_
_entity.id
_entity.type
_entity.pdbx_description
1 polymer ?
#
loop_
_entity_poly.entity_id
_entity_poly.type
_entity_poly.pdbx_seq_one_letter_code
_entity_poly.pdbx_strand_id
1 'polypeptide(L)'
;MSVLNIFSRLTNRADLMDDMMDKLGVSEEMHQMPDHAGVLRRAANRCLSCEKPDSCQQWLNTEISPSEAPYFCKNHDLFERVIEKINAKSPAA
;
A
#
# COMPACT_ATOMS: atom_id res chain seq x y z
N MET A 1 20.55 10.33 16.23
CA MET A 1 19.38 10.71 15.40
C MET A 1 18.37 11.39 16.30
N SER A 2 17.83 12.56 15.92
CA SER A 2 16.83 13.27 16.72
C SER A 2 15.47 12.56 16.67
N VAL A 3 14.71 12.60 17.75
CA VAL A 3 13.35 12.05 17.86
C VAL A 3 12.42 12.65 16.79
N LEU A 4 12.59 13.93 16.47
CA LEU A 4 11.83 14.62 15.42
C LEU A 4 12.01 13.98 14.03
N ASN A 5 13.21 13.50 13.71
CA ASN A 5 13.50 12.84 12.42
C ASN A 5 12.90 11.43 12.34
N ILE A 6 12.60 10.81 13.47
CA ILE A 6 11.94 9.50 13.50
C ILE A 6 10.45 9.68 13.22
N PHE A 7 9.82 10.67 13.86
CA PHE A 7 8.42 10.99 13.63
C PHE A 7 8.14 11.41 12.18
N SER A 8 8.97 12.27 11.59
CA SER A 8 8.78 12.69 10.19
C SER A 8 8.89 11.54 9.20
N ARG A 9 9.77 10.55 9.46
CA ARG A 9 9.87 9.34 8.65
C ARG A 9 8.65 8.45 8.82
N LEU A 10 8.12 8.34 10.04
CA LEU A 10 6.93 7.54 10.30
C LEU A 10 5.70 8.11 9.59
N THR A 11 5.48 9.43 9.66
CA THR A 11 4.35 10.10 9.00
C THR A 11 4.45 9.96 7.49
N ASN A 12 5.61 10.28 6.89
CA ASN A 12 5.80 10.14 5.44
C ASN A 12 5.53 8.70 4.94
N ARG A 13 5.88 7.68 5.73
CA ARG A 13 5.63 6.28 5.36
C ARG A 13 4.18 5.87 5.50
N ALA A 14 3.47 6.45 6.45
CA ALA A 14 2.03 6.26 6.57
C ALA A 14 1.34 6.88 5.35
N ASP A 15 1.67 8.13 5.00
CA ASP A 15 1.12 8.85 3.85
C ASP A 15 1.35 8.07 2.55
N LEU A 16 2.59 7.61 2.29
CA LEU A 16 2.91 6.80 1.11
C LEU A 16 2.11 5.48 1.04
N MET A 17 1.83 4.85 2.17
CA MET A 17 1.07 3.60 2.19
C MET A 17 -0.41 3.85 1.93
N ASP A 18 -0.96 4.92 2.50
CA ASP A 18 -2.35 5.33 2.30
C ASP A 18 -2.60 5.68 0.83
N ASP A 19 -1.75 6.54 0.25
CA ASP A 19 -1.79 6.91 -1.17
C ASP A 19 -1.70 5.67 -2.10
N MET A 20 -0.88 4.69 -1.75
CA MET A 20 -0.76 3.43 -2.49
C MET A 20 -2.05 2.62 -2.46
N MET A 21 -2.68 2.52 -1.29
CA MET A 21 -3.91 1.75 -1.12
C MET A 21 -5.07 2.39 -1.89
N ASP A 22 -5.16 3.71 -1.84
CA ASP A 22 -6.18 4.48 -2.55
C ASP A 22 -5.97 4.42 -4.06
N LYS A 23 -4.73 4.61 -4.53
CA LYS A 23 -4.39 4.56 -5.96
C LYS A 23 -4.64 3.20 -6.60
N LEU A 24 -4.48 2.12 -5.83
CA LEU A 24 -4.79 0.76 -6.28
C LEU A 24 -6.27 0.38 -6.04
N GLY A 25 -7.06 1.22 -5.39
CA GLY A 25 -8.46 0.93 -5.07
C GLY A 25 -8.66 -0.23 -4.09
N VAL A 26 -7.66 -0.54 -3.26
CA VAL A 26 -7.69 -1.71 -2.36
C VAL A 26 -8.16 -1.38 -0.94
N SER A 27 -8.26 -0.09 -0.58
CA SER A 27 -8.57 0.38 0.78
C SER A 27 -9.83 -0.28 1.37
N GLU A 28 -10.95 -0.25 0.64
CA GLU A 28 -12.22 -0.84 1.11
C GLU A 28 -12.13 -2.35 1.31
N GLU A 29 -11.58 -3.07 0.33
CA GLU A 29 -11.49 -4.53 0.41
C GLU A 29 -10.56 -4.97 1.56
N MET A 30 -9.49 -4.21 1.82
CA MET A 30 -8.60 -4.45 2.96
C MET A 30 -9.31 -4.28 4.30
N HIS A 31 -10.18 -3.27 4.46
CA HIS A 31 -10.97 -3.08 5.68
C HIS A 31 -12.01 -4.18 5.91
N GLN A 32 -12.48 -4.82 4.84
CA GLN A 32 -13.42 -5.94 4.90
C GLN A 32 -12.73 -7.30 5.17
N MET A 33 -11.41 -7.38 5.19
CA MET A 33 -10.70 -8.63 5.46
C MET A 33 -10.90 -9.10 6.91
N PRO A 34 -11.00 -10.43 7.15
CA PRO A 34 -10.81 -10.98 8.49
C PRO A 34 -9.45 -10.54 9.05
N ASP A 35 -9.40 -10.13 10.31
CA ASP A 35 -8.19 -9.58 10.94
C ASP A 35 -7.60 -8.37 10.17
N HIS A 36 -8.45 -7.48 9.62
CA HIS A 36 -7.97 -6.29 8.88
C HIS A 36 -6.93 -5.48 9.66
N ALA A 37 -7.13 -5.30 10.98
CA ALA A 37 -6.17 -4.59 11.83
C ALA A 37 -4.80 -5.28 11.87
N GLY A 38 -4.77 -6.62 11.97
CA GLY A 38 -3.53 -7.39 11.89
C GLY A 38 -2.88 -7.34 10.51
N VAL A 39 -3.69 -7.37 9.44
CA VAL A 39 -3.23 -7.23 8.05
C VAL A 39 -2.58 -5.87 7.84
N LEU A 40 -3.26 -4.78 8.20
CA LEU A 40 -2.78 -3.41 8.08
C LEU A 40 -1.50 -3.20 8.88
N ARG A 41 -1.44 -3.70 10.11
CA ARG A 41 -0.20 -3.63 10.93
C ARG A 41 0.98 -4.33 10.25
N ARG A 42 0.77 -5.52 9.69
CA ARG A 42 1.84 -6.26 8.97
C ARG A 42 2.26 -5.51 7.70
N ALA A 43 1.30 -4.93 6.98
CA ALA A 43 1.58 -4.13 5.78
C ALA A 43 2.35 -2.84 6.10
N ALA A 44 1.97 -2.14 7.18
CA ALA A 44 2.68 -0.97 7.68
C ALA A 44 4.12 -1.31 8.07
N ASN A 45 4.35 -2.41 8.80
CA ASN A 45 5.71 -2.84 9.17
C ASN A 45 6.58 -3.10 7.93
N ARG A 46 6.03 -3.75 6.90
CA ARG A 46 6.75 -3.95 5.63
C ARG A 46 7.05 -2.63 4.92
N CYS A 47 6.10 -1.70 4.87
CA CYS A 47 6.29 -0.37 4.29
C CYS A 47 7.36 0.45 5.02
N LEU A 48 7.33 0.46 6.36
CA LEU A 48 8.29 1.16 7.21
C LEU A 48 9.72 0.66 7.02
N SER A 49 9.88 -0.65 6.78
CA SER A 49 11.18 -1.27 6.47
C SER A 49 11.62 -1.15 5.01
N CYS A 50 10.79 -0.58 4.12
CA CYS A 50 11.10 -0.54 2.69
C CYS A 50 12.25 0.44 2.40
N GLU A 51 13.21 0.01 1.60
CA GLU A 51 14.41 0.81 1.25
C GLU A 51 14.18 1.79 0.08
N LYS A 52 12.98 1.80 -0.52
CA LYS A 52 12.67 2.55 -1.75
C LYS A 52 11.47 3.51 -1.60
N PRO A 53 11.44 4.44 -0.62
CA PRO A 53 10.36 5.42 -0.49
C PRO A 53 10.28 6.37 -1.69
N ASP A 54 11.43 6.83 -2.21
CA ASP A 54 11.45 7.79 -3.32
C ASP A 54 10.89 7.17 -4.60
N SER A 55 11.16 5.89 -4.85
CA SER A 55 10.54 5.13 -5.94
C SER A 55 9.04 4.97 -5.74
N CYS A 56 8.57 4.80 -4.50
CA CYS A 56 7.15 4.77 -4.16
C CYS A 56 6.49 6.10 -4.51
N GLN A 57 7.06 7.22 -4.07
CA GLN A 57 6.55 8.55 -4.37
C GLN A 57 6.53 8.83 -5.87
N GLN A 58 7.59 8.45 -6.59
CA GLN A 58 7.66 8.62 -8.04
C GLN A 58 6.55 7.84 -8.73
N TRP A 59 6.37 6.57 -8.37
CA TRP A 59 5.30 5.73 -8.91
C TRP A 59 3.91 6.29 -8.61
N LEU A 60 3.70 6.83 -7.39
CA LEU A 60 2.48 7.53 -7.00
C LEU A 60 2.22 8.79 -7.84
N ASN A 61 3.26 9.44 -8.36
CA ASN A 61 3.10 10.64 -9.19
C ASN A 61 2.96 10.32 -10.69
N THR A 62 3.51 9.20 -11.17
CA THR A 62 3.59 8.89 -12.61
C THR A 62 2.47 8.00 -13.11
N GLU A 63 2.08 6.98 -12.36
CA GLU A 63 1.03 6.07 -12.81
C GLU A 63 -0.34 6.74 -12.70
N ILE A 64 -1.24 6.54 -13.67
CA ILE A 64 -2.57 7.18 -13.61
C ILE A 64 -3.64 6.20 -13.14
N SER A 65 -3.62 4.98 -13.67
CA SER A 65 -4.60 3.94 -13.37
C SER A 65 -3.92 2.56 -13.36
N PRO A 66 -3.05 2.29 -12.38
CA PRO A 66 -2.32 1.03 -12.32
C PRO A 66 -3.26 -0.13 -12.02
N SER A 67 -3.06 -1.25 -12.72
CA SER A 67 -3.76 -2.52 -12.45
C SER A 67 -2.99 -3.44 -11.49
N GLU A 68 -1.72 -3.12 -11.21
CA GLU A 68 -0.83 -3.88 -10.34
C GLU A 68 0.01 -2.92 -9.47
N ALA A 69 0.37 -3.37 -8.28
CA ALA A 69 1.35 -2.71 -7.43
C ALA A 69 2.75 -2.85 -8.05
N PRO A 70 3.67 -1.90 -7.85
CA PRO A 70 5.01 -2.02 -8.42
C PRO A 70 5.81 -3.14 -7.74
N TYR A 71 6.58 -3.90 -8.52
CA TYR A 71 7.38 -5.05 -8.04
C TYR A 71 8.37 -4.74 -6.89
N PHE A 72 8.81 -3.48 -6.75
CA PHE A 72 9.70 -3.10 -5.65
C PHE A 72 8.97 -2.96 -4.31
N CYS A 73 7.64 -2.85 -4.31
CA CYS A 73 6.84 -2.66 -3.11
C CYS A 73 6.88 -3.92 -2.24
N LYS A 74 7.26 -3.79 -0.96
CA LYS A 74 7.24 -4.90 0.00
C LYS A 74 5.81 -5.44 0.28
N ASN A 75 4.78 -4.70 -0.15
CA ASN A 75 3.38 -5.10 -0.07
C ASN A 75 2.81 -5.56 -1.43
N HIS A 76 3.62 -5.71 -2.48
CA HIS A 76 3.17 -6.11 -3.82
C HIS A 76 2.26 -7.34 -3.77
N ASP A 77 2.74 -8.47 -3.26
CA ASP A 77 1.94 -9.70 -3.17
C ASP A 77 0.65 -9.56 -2.36
N LEU A 78 0.62 -8.67 -1.35
CA LEU A 78 -0.60 -8.41 -0.59
C LEU A 78 -1.60 -7.66 -1.46
N PHE A 79 -1.16 -6.59 -2.13
CA PHE A 79 -2.02 -5.78 -2.97
C PHE A 79 -2.55 -6.57 -4.17
N GLU A 80 -1.70 -7.37 -4.84
CA GLU A 80 -2.13 -8.24 -5.95
C GLU A 80 -3.26 -9.18 -5.53
N ARG A 81 -3.13 -9.85 -4.37
CA ARG A 81 -4.20 -10.74 -3.85
C ARG A 81 -5.50 -9.99 -3.58
N VAL A 82 -5.42 -8.74 -3.15
CA VAL A 82 -6.62 -7.92 -2.90
C VAL A 82 -7.25 -7.49 -4.22
N ILE A 83 -6.45 -7.05 -5.20
CA ILE A 83 -6.89 -6.72 -6.56
C ILE A 83 -7.57 -7.93 -7.22
N GLU A 84 -6.94 -9.10 -7.17
CA GLU A 84 -7.52 -10.36 -7.67
C GLU A 84 -8.88 -10.65 -7.02
N LYS A 85 -9.00 -10.46 -5.71
CA LYS A 85 -10.26 -10.66 -4.98
C LYS A 85 -11.34 -9.66 -5.40
N ILE A 86 -10.98 -8.39 -5.62
CA ILE A 86 -11.88 -7.35 -6.12
C ILE A 86 -12.38 -7.73 -7.53
N ASN A 87 -11.46 -8.11 -8.42
CA ASN A 87 -11.78 -8.52 -9.79
C ASN A 87 -12.66 -9.77 -9.83
N ALA A 88 -12.46 -10.72 -8.90
CA ALA A 88 -13.31 -11.91 -8.80
C ALA A 88 -14.73 -11.61 -8.28
N LYS A 89 -14.90 -10.55 -7.47
CA LYS A 89 -16.22 -10.11 -6.96
C LYS A 89 -17.02 -9.29 -7.98
N SER A 90 -16.34 -8.67 -8.94
CA SER A 90 -16.95 -7.95 -10.05
C SER A 90 -16.89 -8.80 -11.32
N PRO A 91 -17.75 -9.83 -11.49
CA PRO A 91 -17.93 -10.41 -12.81
C PRO A 91 -18.47 -9.27 -13.69
N ALA A 92 -17.80 -9.02 -14.81
CA ALA A 92 -18.18 -8.02 -15.80
C ALA A 92 -19.71 -7.98 -15.97
N ALA A 93 -20.28 -6.78 -15.85
CA ALA A 93 -21.67 -6.50 -16.21
C ALA A 93 -21.93 -6.83 -17.68
#